data_AF-A0A2E4W3Z4-F1
#
_entry.id   AF-A0A2E4W3Z4-F1
#
_cell.length_a   1.000
_cell.length_b   1.000
_cell.length_c   1.000
_cell.angle_alpha   90.00
_cell.angle_beta   90.00
_cell.angle_gamma   90.00
#
_symmetry.space_group_name_H-M   'P 1'
#
loop_
_entity.id
_entity.type
_entity.pdbx_description
1 polymer ?
#
loop_
_entity_poly.entity_id
_entity_poly.type
_entity_poly.pdbx_seq_one_letter_code
_entity_poly.pdbx_strand_id
1 'polypeptide(L)'
;MNLDERIAEIDAMAGELRRSLDTAIREAQESAENGQLEATADSMVDLLEVIKYHKSSIREVDNEANPTLVTIMDNMGTRKFERGGLLVERKVSNYRSNWQNNVVLRSVISTALDEIDERHYVDQESGELVNERSIIGPWIEAVVDRLLECAAFRDWRVTALRARVPGLNPDNFCDVKRSVKATISRKNN
;
A
#
# COMPACT_ATOMS: atom_id res chain seq x y z
N MET A 1 -13.20 21.10 31.28
CA MET A 1 -12.31 21.55 30.21
C MET A 1 -12.88 21.09 28.89
N ASN A 2 -13.12 22.01 27.95
CA ASN A 2 -13.70 21.70 26.65
C ASN A 2 -12.60 21.23 25.66
N LEU A 3 -13.02 20.77 24.47
CA LEU A 3 -12.10 20.26 23.45
C LEU A 3 -11.12 21.32 22.96
N ASP A 4 -11.57 22.57 22.83
CA ASP A 4 -10.75 23.68 22.33
C ASP A 4 -9.64 24.07 23.31
N GLU A 5 -9.94 24.06 24.61
CA GLU A 5 -8.97 24.26 25.69
C GLU A 5 -7.90 23.15 25.70
N ARG A 6 -8.31 21.89 25.48
CA ARG A 6 -7.39 20.75 25.35
C ARG A 6 -6.49 20.87 24.12
N ILE A 7 -7.03 21.32 22.99
CA ILE A 7 -6.23 21.52 21.76
C ILE A 7 -5.20 22.62 21.98
N ALA A 8 -5.58 23.74 22.58
CA ALA A 8 -4.66 24.84 22.86
C ALA A 8 -3.52 24.44 23.82
N GLU A 9 -3.82 23.62 24.84
CA GLU A 9 -2.83 23.06 25.75
C GLU A 9 -1.80 22.18 24.99
N ILE A 10 -2.28 21.29 24.11
CA ILE A 10 -1.43 20.42 23.30
C ILE A 10 -0.53 21.23 22.35
N ASP A 11 -1.06 22.26 21.69
CA ASP A 11 -0.28 23.11 20.79
C ASP A 11 0.83 23.87 21.54
N ALA A 12 0.54 24.34 22.75
CA ALA A 12 1.53 24.99 23.61
C ALA A 12 2.66 24.02 24.00
N MET A 13 2.30 22.82 24.47
CA MET A 13 3.27 21.76 24.83
C MET A 13 4.13 21.34 23.62
N ALA A 14 3.54 21.22 22.43
CA ALA A 14 4.27 20.90 21.20
C ALA A 14 5.27 22.01 20.83
N GLY A 15 4.86 23.28 20.98
CA GLY A 15 5.72 24.44 20.75
C GLY A 15 6.88 24.53 21.75
N GLU A 16 6.69 24.12 22.99
CA GLU A 16 7.75 24.01 24.00
C GLU A 16 8.71 22.86 23.69
N LEU A 17 8.18 21.66 23.43
CA LEU A 17 8.99 20.49 23.07
C LEU A 17 9.88 20.79 21.86
N ARG A 18 9.33 21.41 20.81
CA ARG A 18 10.10 21.78 19.62
C ARG A 18 11.26 22.71 19.95
N ARG A 19 11.04 23.74 20.76
CA ARG A 19 12.09 24.68 21.17
C ARG A 19 13.19 23.98 21.97
N SER A 20 12.82 23.07 22.87
CA SER A 20 13.77 22.28 23.64
C SER A 20 14.60 21.35 22.76
N LEU A 21 13.97 20.67 21.78
CA LEU A 21 14.66 19.82 20.81
C LEU A 21 15.62 20.62 19.93
N ASP A 22 15.20 21.77 19.40
CA ASP A 22 16.04 22.64 18.56
C ASP A 22 17.27 23.13 19.34
N THR A 23 17.10 23.45 20.62
CA THR A 23 18.20 23.87 21.51
C THR A 23 19.18 22.72 21.74
N ALA A 24 18.68 21.53 22.08
CA ALA A 24 19.52 20.34 22.31
C ALA A 24 20.30 19.91 21.05
N ILE A 25 19.67 19.98 19.87
CA ILE A 25 20.35 19.70 18.59
C ILE A 25 21.47 20.70 18.34
N ARG A 26 21.22 21.99 18.59
CA ARG A 26 22.23 23.04 18.39
C ARG A 26 23.42 22.88 19.33
N GLU A 27 23.17 22.63 20.62
CA GLU A 27 24.23 22.39 21.61
C GLU A 27 25.06 21.15 21.25
N ALA A 28 24.41 20.09 20.77
CA ALA A 28 25.11 18.90 20.27
C ALA A 28 25.97 19.20 19.04
N GLN A 29 25.46 19.99 18.08
CA GLN A 29 26.25 20.42 16.91
C GLN A 29 27.50 21.22 17.33
N GLU A 30 27.34 22.18 18.25
CA GLU A 30 28.45 22.98 18.79
C GLU A 30 29.47 22.09 19.52
N SER A 31 29.04 21.09 20.30
CA SER A 31 29.94 20.13 20.97
C SER A 31 30.68 19.19 20.00
N ALA A 32 30.02 18.77 18.91
CA ALA A 32 30.67 17.97 17.86
C ALA A 32 31.76 18.78 17.14
N GLU A 33 31.49 20.05 16.82
CA GLU A 33 32.48 20.96 16.22
C GLU A 33 33.71 21.16 17.12
N ASN A 34 33.51 21.08 18.45
CA ASN A 34 34.57 21.17 19.45
C ASN A 34 35.30 19.84 19.74
N GLY A 35 35.03 18.78 18.97
CA GLY A 35 35.76 17.51 19.04
C GLY A 35 35.27 16.50 20.08
N GLN A 36 34.11 16.74 20.73
CA GLN A 36 33.49 15.80 21.69
C GLN A 36 32.54 14.83 21.00
N LEU A 37 33.05 14.05 20.04
CA LEU A 37 32.22 13.31 19.08
C LEU A 37 31.41 12.15 19.70
N GLU A 38 32.01 11.35 20.59
CA GLU A 38 31.34 10.16 21.16
C GLU A 38 30.16 10.53 22.08
N ALA A 39 30.38 11.42 23.05
CA ALA A 39 29.31 11.87 23.96
C ALA A 39 28.17 12.60 23.23
N THR A 40 28.50 13.30 22.14
CA THR A 40 27.50 13.95 21.27
C THR A 40 26.71 12.91 20.48
N ALA A 41 27.35 11.85 19.98
CA ALA A 41 26.68 10.77 19.27
C ALA A 41 25.66 10.04 20.16
N ASP A 42 26.03 9.71 21.40
CA ASP A 42 25.14 9.06 22.37
C ASP A 42 23.91 9.94 22.66
N SER A 43 24.13 11.23 22.93
CA SER A 43 23.04 12.19 23.18
C SER A 43 22.07 12.33 21.98
N MET A 44 22.57 12.24 20.75
CA MET A 44 21.74 12.25 19.55
C MET A 44 20.97 10.94 19.36
N VAL A 45 21.54 9.80 19.73
CA VAL A 45 20.84 8.51 19.72
C VAL A 45 19.68 8.52 20.71
N ASP A 46 19.91 9.00 21.94
CA ASP A 46 18.86 9.14 22.96
C ASP A 46 17.73 10.06 22.47
N LEU A 47 18.09 11.19 21.83
CA LEU A 47 17.12 12.10 21.22
C LEU A 47 16.25 11.40 20.16
N LEU A 48 16.87 10.61 19.29
CA LEU A 48 16.16 9.86 18.25
C LEU A 48 15.25 8.77 18.85
N GLU A 49 15.64 8.17 19.97
CA GLU A 49 14.82 7.21 20.69
C GLU A 49 13.57 7.87 21.29
N VAL A 50 13.72 9.04 21.92
CA VAL A 50 12.59 9.84 22.43
C VAL A 50 11.64 10.24 21.29
N ILE A 51 12.18 10.71 20.16
CA ILE A 51 11.38 11.03 18.96
C ILE A 51 10.62 9.79 18.46
N LYS A 52 11.28 8.62 18.42
CA LYS A 52 10.66 7.37 18.01
C LYS A 52 9.51 6.98 18.95
N TYR A 53 9.69 7.11 20.26
CA TYR A 53 8.65 6.85 21.25
C TYR A 53 7.41 7.76 21.05
N HIS A 54 7.62 9.06 20.89
CA HIS A 54 6.51 10.00 20.65
C HIS A 54 5.81 9.75 19.32
N LYS A 55 6.54 9.41 18.25
CA LYS A 55 5.94 9.00 16.97
C LYS A 55 5.06 7.76 17.11
N SER A 56 5.48 6.78 17.92
CA SER A 56 4.67 5.59 18.22
C SER A 56 3.38 5.96 18.94
N SER A 57 3.50 6.78 20.00
CA SER A 57 2.34 7.22 20.80
C SER A 57 1.32 7.99 19.97
N ILE A 58 1.78 8.93 19.13
CA ILE A 58 0.90 9.67 18.20
C ILE A 58 0.22 8.73 17.21
N ARG A 59 0.94 7.71 16.72
CA ARG A 59 0.38 6.73 15.79
C ARG A 59 -0.71 5.87 16.44
N GLU A 60 -0.57 5.52 17.71
CA GLU A 60 -1.61 4.81 18.48
C GLU A 60 -2.88 5.67 18.58
N VAL A 61 -2.73 6.93 18.99
CA VAL A 61 -3.85 7.88 19.06
C VAL A 61 -4.50 8.10 17.69
N ASP A 62 -3.75 8.23 16.60
CA ASP A 62 -4.32 8.28 15.24
C ASP A 62 -5.15 7.03 14.93
N ASN A 63 -4.63 5.84 15.25
CA ASN A 63 -5.34 4.59 15.00
C ASN A 63 -6.61 4.43 15.87
N GLU A 64 -6.72 5.12 17.00
CA GLU A 64 -7.93 5.15 17.83
C GLU A 64 -8.95 6.22 17.36
N ALA A 65 -8.47 7.42 17.04
CA ALA A 65 -9.32 8.53 16.62
C ALA A 65 -9.88 8.32 15.20
N ASN A 66 -9.11 7.72 14.30
CA ASN A 66 -9.47 7.61 12.89
C ASN A 66 -10.71 6.72 12.65
N PRO A 67 -10.83 5.51 13.23
CA PRO A 67 -12.05 4.69 13.13
C PRO A 67 -13.30 5.42 13.65
N THR A 68 -13.14 6.19 14.73
CA THR A 68 -14.23 6.99 15.30
C THR A 68 -14.69 8.06 14.32
N LEU A 69 -13.76 8.79 13.70
CA LEU A 69 -14.08 9.78 12.66
C LEU A 69 -14.72 9.12 11.44
N VAL A 70 -14.24 7.95 10.98
CA VAL A 70 -14.88 7.19 9.90
C VAL A 70 -16.32 6.83 10.27
N THR A 71 -16.56 6.36 11.49
CA THR A 71 -17.92 6.01 11.97
C THR A 71 -18.84 7.23 11.98
N ILE A 72 -18.34 8.39 12.40
CA ILE A 72 -19.09 9.65 12.35
C ILE A 72 -19.43 10.02 10.91
N MET A 73 -18.45 9.94 9.99
CA MET A 73 -18.66 10.22 8.56
C MET A 73 -19.70 9.27 7.94
N ASP A 74 -19.70 8.00 8.34
CA ASP A 74 -20.69 7.00 7.91
C ASP A 74 -22.09 7.37 8.39
N ASN A 75 -22.25 7.76 9.66
CA ASN A 75 -23.52 8.21 10.22
C ASN A 75 -24.02 9.52 9.59
N MET A 76 -23.11 10.40 9.16
CA MET A 76 -23.44 11.60 8.39
C MET A 76 -23.84 11.29 6.95
N GLY A 77 -23.58 10.07 6.44
CA GLY A 77 -23.78 9.72 5.03
C GLY A 77 -22.83 10.46 4.08
N THR A 78 -21.74 11.04 4.60
CA THR A 78 -20.82 11.87 3.81
C THR A 78 -19.50 11.16 3.56
N ARG A 79 -19.04 11.15 2.31
CA ARG A 79 -17.68 10.70 1.96
C ARG A 79 -16.63 11.78 2.22
N LYS A 80 -17.03 13.05 2.16
CA LYS A 80 -16.18 14.22 2.39
C LYS A 80 -16.96 15.29 3.13
N PHE A 81 -16.29 16.04 3.99
CA PHE A 81 -16.84 17.27 4.58
C PHE A 81 -15.73 18.30 4.79
N GLU A 82 -16.14 19.55 4.97
CA GLU A 82 -15.23 20.66 5.16
C GLU A 82 -15.26 21.17 6.60
N ARG A 83 -14.08 21.53 7.13
CA ARG A 83 -13.94 22.15 8.45
C ARG A 83 -12.98 23.32 8.36
N GLY A 84 -13.50 24.55 8.32
CA GLY A 84 -12.69 25.76 8.12
C GLY A 84 -11.90 25.68 6.81
N GLY A 85 -10.57 25.81 6.91
CA GLY A 85 -9.62 25.67 5.78
C GLY A 85 -9.22 24.22 5.43
N LEU A 86 -9.84 23.22 6.06
CA LEU A 86 -9.50 21.81 5.88
C LEU A 86 -10.60 21.06 5.12
N LEU A 87 -10.18 20.09 4.33
CA LEU A 87 -11.01 19.07 3.69
C LEU A 87 -10.74 17.73 4.37
N VAL A 88 -11.79 17.08 4.85
CA VAL A 88 -11.73 15.73 5.41
C VAL A 88 -12.36 14.77 4.40
N GLU A 89 -11.60 13.78 3.95
CA GLU A 89 -12.04 12.77 2.99
C GLU A 89 -11.83 11.36 3.52
N ARG A 90 -12.89 10.55 3.47
CA ARG A 90 -12.82 9.12 3.72
C ARG A 90 -12.16 8.43 2.52
N LYS A 91 -10.95 7.91 2.73
CA LYS A 91 -10.22 7.12 1.74
C LYS A 91 -10.23 5.65 2.13
N VAL A 92 -10.44 4.82 1.12
CA VAL A 92 -10.30 3.37 1.24
C VAL A 92 -8.96 3.02 0.60
N SER A 93 -8.06 2.45 1.39
CA SER A 93 -6.84 1.82 0.89
C SER A 93 -7.01 0.31 0.91
N ASN A 94 -6.67 -0.32 -0.21
CA ASN A 94 -6.65 -1.76 -0.32
C ASN A 94 -5.18 -2.20 -0.33
N TYR A 95 -4.79 -2.98 0.65
CA TYR A 95 -3.52 -3.69 0.63
C TYR A 95 -3.77 -5.10 0.10
N ARG A 96 -3.02 -5.49 -0.94
CA ARG A 96 -3.13 -6.80 -1.58
C ARG A 96 -1.87 -7.61 -1.33
N SER A 97 -2.04 -8.82 -0.83
CA SER A 97 -0.96 -9.78 -0.56
C SER A 97 -1.30 -11.16 -1.15
N ASN A 98 -0.34 -12.09 -1.13
CA ASN A 98 -0.54 -13.49 -1.54
C ASN A 98 -1.18 -13.63 -2.94
N TRP A 99 -0.59 -12.97 -3.93
CA TRP A 99 -1.07 -13.04 -5.30
C TRP A 99 -1.01 -14.47 -5.86
N GLN A 100 -2.15 -14.98 -6.31
CA GLN A 100 -2.31 -16.26 -7.01
C GLN A 100 -1.96 -16.12 -8.49
N ASN A 101 -0.73 -15.70 -8.76
CA ASN A 101 -0.24 -15.37 -10.10
C ASN A 101 -0.41 -16.51 -11.11
N ASN A 102 -0.27 -17.74 -10.63
CA ASN A 102 -0.47 -18.94 -11.42
C ASN A 102 -1.89 -18.99 -12.01
N VAL A 103 -2.89 -18.80 -11.16
CA VAL A 103 -4.31 -18.83 -11.57
C VAL A 103 -4.61 -17.71 -12.57
N VAL A 104 -4.07 -16.50 -12.32
CA VAL A 104 -4.25 -15.35 -13.22
C VAL A 104 -3.65 -15.62 -14.60
N LEU A 105 -2.40 -16.07 -14.66
CA LEU A 105 -1.72 -16.34 -15.92
C LEU A 105 -2.43 -17.43 -16.72
N ARG A 106 -2.80 -18.54 -16.07
CA ARG A 106 -3.54 -19.63 -16.70
C ARG A 106 -4.89 -19.16 -17.24
N SER A 107 -5.61 -18.33 -16.50
CA SER A 107 -6.89 -17.78 -16.93
C SER A 107 -6.74 -16.89 -18.18
N VAL A 108 -5.73 -16.01 -18.20
CA VAL A 108 -5.47 -15.15 -19.37
C VAL A 108 -5.08 -15.98 -20.59
N ILE A 109 -4.18 -16.95 -20.42
CA ILE A 109 -3.73 -17.81 -21.52
C ILE A 109 -4.88 -18.64 -22.06
N SER A 110 -5.69 -19.25 -21.19
CA SER A 110 -6.85 -20.04 -21.61
C SER A 110 -7.84 -19.16 -22.39
N THR A 111 -8.13 -17.96 -21.90
CA THR A 111 -9.00 -16.99 -22.60
C THR A 111 -8.43 -16.63 -23.98
N ALA A 112 -7.13 -16.35 -24.06
CA ALA A 112 -6.47 -16.02 -25.34
C ALA A 112 -6.43 -17.22 -26.30
N LEU A 113 -6.28 -18.44 -25.80
CA LEU A 113 -6.36 -19.66 -26.60
C LEU A 113 -7.78 -19.88 -27.12
N ASP A 114 -8.80 -19.62 -26.30
CA ASP A 114 -10.22 -19.74 -26.68
C ASP A 114 -10.64 -18.76 -27.79
N GLU A 115 -9.93 -17.64 -27.94
CA GLU A 115 -10.11 -16.73 -29.08
C GLU A 115 -9.50 -17.25 -30.40
N ILE A 116 -8.65 -18.28 -30.35
CA ILE A 116 -8.01 -18.88 -31.53
C ILE A 116 -8.83 -20.10 -31.97
N ASP A 117 -9.20 -20.11 -33.26
CA ASP A 117 -9.88 -21.25 -33.90
C ASP A 117 -9.08 -22.55 -33.74
N GLU A 118 -9.75 -23.64 -33.39
CA GLU A 118 -9.11 -24.95 -33.24
C GLU A 118 -8.53 -25.45 -34.57
N ARG A 119 -7.22 -25.67 -34.57
CA ARG A 119 -6.52 -26.29 -35.71
C ARG A 119 -6.23 -27.76 -35.41
N HIS A 120 -6.34 -28.56 -36.46
CA HIS A 120 -6.08 -29.98 -36.42
C HIS A 120 -4.99 -30.32 -37.41
N TYR A 121 -4.05 -31.16 -37.00
CA TYR A 121 -2.96 -31.68 -37.82
C TYR A 121 -3.11 -33.19 -37.94
N VAL A 122 -2.47 -33.77 -38.95
CA VAL A 122 -2.40 -35.23 -39.11
C VAL A 122 -1.00 -35.66 -38.72
N ASP A 123 -0.90 -36.56 -37.74
CA ASP A 123 0.37 -37.17 -37.36
C ASP A 123 0.91 -38.02 -38.52
N GLN A 124 2.17 -37.83 -38.89
CA GLN A 124 2.75 -38.51 -40.06
C GLN A 124 3.06 -39.99 -39.80
N GLU A 125 3.22 -40.41 -38.55
CA GLU A 125 3.57 -41.77 -38.18
C GLU A 125 2.31 -42.61 -37.87
N SER A 126 1.34 -42.04 -37.15
CA SER A 126 0.10 -42.74 -36.77
C SER A 126 -1.07 -42.52 -37.72
N GLY A 127 -1.05 -41.43 -38.51
CA GLY A 127 -2.17 -41.02 -39.35
C GLY A 127 -3.37 -40.45 -38.57
N GLU A 128 -3.24 -40.27 -37.26
CA GLU A 128 -4.31 -39.77 -36.40
C GLU A 128 -4.44 -38.24 -36.48
N LEU A 129 -5.67 -37.74 -36.29
CA LEU A 129 -5.95 -36.31 -36.15
C LEU A 129 -5.55 -35.84 -34.75
N VAL A 130 -4.60 -34.90 -34.70
CA VAL A 130 -4.08 -34.32 -33.47
C VAL A 130 -4.53 -32.86 -33.38
N ASN A 131 -5.12 -32.49 -32.26
CA ASN A 131 -5.50 -31.10 -31.98
C ASN A 131 -4.23 -30.29 -31.67
N GLU A 132 -4.05 -29.15 -32.34
CA GLU A 132 -2.94 -28.22 -32.14
C GLU A 132 -2.69 -27.91 -30.65
N ARG A 133 -3.76 -27.67 -29.86
CA ARG A 133 -3.65 -27.36 -28.44
C ARG A 133 -2.98 -28.47 -27.63
N SER A 134 -3.12 -29.73 -28.04
CA SER A 134 -2.47 -30.87 -27.37
C SER A 134 -0.96 -30.89 -27.61
N ILE A 135 -0.50 -30.34 -28.74
CA ILE A 135 0.93 -30.21 -29.09
C ILE A 135 1.55 -29.01 -28.36
N ILE A 136 0.88 -27.85 -28.36
CA ILE A 136 1.45 -26.61 -27.79
C ILE A 136 1.25 -26.55 -26.27
N GLY A 137 0.26 -27.24 -25.71
CA GLY A 137 -0.07 -27.21 -24.28
C GLY A 137 1.14 -27.39 -23.36
N PRO A 138 1.96 -28.45 -23.53
CA PRO A 138 3.17 -28.64 -22.70
C PRO A 138 4.16 -27.48 -22.77
N TRP A 139 4.30 -26.82 -23.92
CA TRP A 139 5.18 -25.66 -24.10
C TRP A 139 4.64 -24.43 -23.39
N ILE A 140 3.33 -24.22 -23.46
CA ILE A 140 2.63 -23.14 -22.76
C ILE A 140 2.80 -23.30 -21.24
N GLU A 141 2.63 -24.51 -20.73
CA GLU A 141 2.83 -24.83 -19.32
C GLU A 141 4.26 -24.52 -18.86
N ALA A 142 5.26 -24.97 -19.62
CA ALA A 142 6.66 -24.66 -19.32
C ALA A 142 6.95 -23.14 -19.32
N VAL A 143 6.34 -22.39 -20.24
CA VAL A 143 6.46 -20.92 -20.26
C VAL A 143 5.80 -20.29 -19.05
N VAL A 144 4.62 -20.76 -18.64
CA VAL A 144 3.94 -20.27 -17.43
C VAL A 144 4.79 -20.51 -16.19
N ASP A 145 5.33 -21.71 -16.02
CA ASP A 145 6.16 -22.06 -14.86
C ASP A 145 7.43 -21.18 -14.80
N ARG A 146 8.11 -20.99 -15.95
CA ARG A 146 9.26 -20.08 -16.02
C ARG A 146 8.89 -18.63 -15.73
N LEU A 147 7.73 -18.15 -16.22
CA LEU A 147 7.25 -16.82 -15.91
C LEU A 147 6.94 -16.66 -14.41
N LEU A 148 6.39 -17.69 -13.77
CA LEU A 148 6.12 -17.69 -12.33
C LEU A 148 7.41 -17.70 -11.50
N GLU A 149 8.43 -18.46 -11.92
CA GLU A 149 9.76 -18.46 -11.29
C GLU A 149 10.43 -17.09 -11.39
N CYS A 150 10.29 -16.39 -12.53
CA CYS A 150 10.95 -15.11 -12.77
C CYS A 150 10.19 -13.88 -12.27
N ALA A 151 8.89 -13.98 -11.99
CA ALA A 151 8.06 -12.81 -11.74
C ALA A 151 7.50 -12.73 -10.32
N ALA A 152 7.98 -11.73 -9.56
CA ALA A 152 7.15 -11.09 -8.56
C ALA A 152 6.06 -10.26 -9.27
N PHE A 153 4.93 -10.88 -9.62
CA PHE A 153 3.77 -10.15 -10.14
C PHE A 153 3.28 -9.16 -9.06
N ARG A 154 3.27 -7.89 -9.43
CA ARG A 154 2.80 -6.78 -8.60
C ARG A 154 1.53 -6.18 -9.23
N ASP A 155 0.81 -5.36 -8.46
CA ASP A 155 -0.50 -4.75 -8.77
C ASP A 155 -0.64 -4.17 -10.20
N TRP A 156 0.43 -3.53 -10.72
CA TRP A 156 0.42 -2.91 -12.04
C TRP A 156 0.27 -3.91 -13.20
N ARG A 157 0.78 -5.14 -13.04
CA ARG A 157 0.70 -6.17 -14.08
C ARG A 157 -0.70 -6.74 -14.20
N VAL A 158 -1.42 -6.90 -13.08
CA VAL A 158 -2.80 -7.39 -13.10
C VAL A 158 -3.75 -6.37 -13.71
N THR A 159 -3.47 -5.07 -13.52
CA THR A 159 -4.21 -4.00 -14.21
C THR A 159 -4.08 -4.09 -15.73
N ALA A 160 -2.88 -4.40 -16.25
CA ALA A 160 -2.68 -4.63 -17.68
C ALA A 160 -3.41 -5.89 -18.18
N LEU A 161 -3.49 -6.95 -17.36
CA LEU A 161 -4.23 -8.17 -17.68
C LEU A 161 -5.75 -7.95 -17.72
N ARG A 162 -6.32 -7.07 -16.87
CA ARG A 162 -7.75 -6.70 -16.94
C ARG A 162 -8.14 -6.13 -18.30
N ALA A 163 -7.24 -5.43 -18.97
CA ALA A 163 -7.52 -4.87 -20.29
C ALA A 163 -7.71 -5.97 -21.36
N ARG A 164 -7.25 -7.19 -21.09
CA ARG A 164 -7.32 -8.33 -22.01
C ARG A 164 -8.43 -9.33 -21.66
N VAL A 165 -8.88 -9.39 -20.40
CA VAL A 165 -9.95 -10.30 -19.97
C VAL A 165 -11.11 -9.51 -19.35
N PRO A 166 -12.20 -9.27 -20.10
CA PRO A 166 -13.38 -8.59 -19.58
C PRO A 166 -13.95 -9.32 -18.34
N GLY A 167 -14.29 -8.56 -17.30
CA GLY A 167 -14.86 -9.11 -16.06
C GLY A 167 -13.82 -9.64 -15.05
N LEU A 168 -12.53 -9.66 -15.38
CA LEU A 168 -11.48 -10.10 -14.46
C LEU A 168 -11.31 -9.08 -13.32
N ASN A 169 -11.60 -9.50 -12.08
CA ASN A 169 -11.38 -8.70 -10.87
C ASN A 169 -10.07 -9.14 -10.18
N PRO A 170 -9.06 -8.26 -10.06
CA PRO A 170 -7.78 -8.56 -9.38
C PRO A 170 -7.95 -9.04 -7.94
N ASP A 171 -8.98 -8.54 -7.25
CA ASP A 171 -9.29 -8.90 -5.87
C ASP A 171 -9.62 -10.40 -5.72
N ASN A 172 -10.00 -11.10 -6.80
CA ASN A 172 -10.30 -12.54 -6.77
C ASN A 172 -9.04 -13.41 -6.67
N PHE A 173 -7.85 -12.84 -6.89
CA PHE A 173 -6.59 -13.59 -6.99
C PHE A 173 -5.56 -13.13 -5.96
N CYS A 174 -5.98 -12.45 -4.91
CA CYS A 174 -5.10 -12.02 -3.84
C CYS A 174 -5.90 -11.85 -2.54
N ASP A 175 -5.19 -11.86 -1.43
CA ASP A 175 -5.76 -11.48 -0.16
C ASP A 175 -5.88 -9.95 -0.11
N VAL A 176 -7.11 -9.45 0.06
CA VAL A 176 -7.37 -8.01 0.11
C VAL A 176 -7.67 -7.59 1.54
N LYS A 177 -6.75 -6.85 2.16
CA LYS A 177 -7.00 -6.11 3.40
C LYS A 177 -7.45 -4.70 3.07
N ARG A 178 -8.72 -4.42 3.33
CA ARG A 178 -9.28 -3.07 3.17
C ARG A 178 -9.11 -2.31 4.48
N SER A 179 -8.51 -1.14 4.42
CA SER A 179 -8.49 -0.19 5.52
C SER A 179 -9.16 1.09 5.08
N VAL A 180 -10.02 1.60 5.94
CA VAL A 180 -10.70 2.88 5.73
C VAL A 180 -10.07 3.87 6.70
N LYS A 181 -9.58 4.99 6.17
CA LYS A 181 -9.07 6.09 6.98
C LYS A 181 -9.68 7.41 6.52
N ALA A 182 -10.02 8.25 7.48
CA ALA A 182 -10.24 9.67 7.24
C ALA A 182 -8.87 10.33 7.01
N THR A 183 -8.74 11.02 5.89
CA THR A 183 -7.56 11.81 5.54
C THR A 183 -7.91 13.28 5.56
N ILE A 184 -7.03 14.09 6.14
CA ILE A 184 -7.22 15.52 6.29
C ILE A 184 -6.21 16.23 5.38
N SER A 185 -6.68 17.10 4.51
CA SER A 185 -5.84 17.94 3.66
C SER A 185 -6.25 19.41 3.78
N ARG A 186 -5.34 20.32 3.43
CA ARG A 186 -5.72 21.73 3.22
C ARG A 186 -6.66 21.81 2.02
N LYS A 187 -7.62 22.73 2.08
CA LYS A 187 -8.39 23.10 0.90
C LYS A 187 -7.42 23.70 -0.13
N ASN A 188 -7.47 23.19 -1.36
CA ASN A 188 -6.85 23.91 -2.47
C ASN A 188 -7.75 25.14 -2.69
N ASN A 189 -7.22 26.33 -2.42
CA ASN A 189 -7.85 27.58 -2.84
C ASN A 189 -7.87 27.66 -4.36
#